data_AF-D6PL32-F1
#
_entry.id   AF-D6PL32-F1
#
_cell.length_a   1.000
_cell.length_b   1.000
_cell.length_c   1.000
_cell.angle_alpha   90.00
_cell.angle_beta   90.00
_cell.angle_gamma   90.00
#
_symmetry.space_group_name_H-M   'P 1'
#
loop_
_entity.id
_entity.type
_entity.pdbx_description
1 polymer ?
#
loop_
_entity_poly.entity_id
_entity_poly.type
_entity_poly.pdbx_seq_one_letter_code
_entity_poly.pdbx_strand_id
1 'polypeptide(L)'
;MKKVICFSLWGDNPKYTIGAVKNADLSLDIYPDWICRYYVGKSTPSNTIEELKKRSNTEISIMHEEGNWEGMFWRFYAASDPSIDVMISRDADSRLDQRERKPLTNGLKAIRISHNERSSATRSTNTRRYVGGQK
;
A
#
# COMPACT_ATOMS: atom_id res chain seq x y z
N MET A 1 -4.99 -14.87 -9.37
CA MET A 1 -4.44 -13.51 -9.52
C MET A 1 -4.19 -12.94 -8.13
N LYS A 2 -2.93 -12.79 -7.72
CA LYS A 2 -2.52 -12.26 -6.41
C LYS A 2 -2.38 -10.74 -6.49
N LYS A 3 -3.16 -10.03 -5.67
CA LYS A 3 -3.21 -8.57 -5.61
C LYS A 3 -2.79 -8.11 -4.22
N VAL A 4 -1.84 -7.18 -4.13
CA VAL A 4 -1.28 -6.75 -2.85
C VAL A 4 -1.30 -5.22 -2.66
N ILE A 5 -1.55 -4.80 -1.43
CA ILE A 5 -1.31 -3.43 -0.98
C ILE A 5 -0.11 -3.47 -0.04
N CYS A 6 0.97 -2.81 -0.43
CA CYS A 6 2.25 -2.89 0.24
C CYS A 6 2.49 -1.65 1.09
N PHE A 7 2.93 -1.89 2.32
CA PHE A 7 3.27 -0.87 3.31
C PHE A 7 4.66 -1.14 3.87
N SER A 8 5.40 -0.07 4.17
CA SER A 8 6.59 -0.14 5.01
C SER A 8 6.24 0.34 6.42
N LEU A 9 6.76 -0.34 7.44
CA LEU A 9 6.53 0.02 8.83
C LEU A 9 7.81 -0.18 9.66
N TRP A 10 8.18 0.83 10.41
CA TRP A 10 9.26 0.79 11.40
C TRP A 10 9.01 1.89 12.44
N GLY A 11 9.67 1.78 13.59
CA GLY A 11 9.47 2.65 14.74
C GLY A 11 8.14 2.42 15.46
N ASP A 12 7.94 3.18 16.53
CA ASP A 12 6.83 3.03 17.47
C ASP A 12 5.75 4.11 17.36
N ASN A 13 5.94 5.09 16.45
CA ASN A 13 5.03 6.23 16.33
C ASN A 13 3.59 5.76 16.03
N PRO A 14 2.61 6.06 16.92
CA PRO A 14 1.21 5.65 16.79
C PRO A 14 0.56 6.01 15.46
N LYS A 15 1.01 7.10 14.83
CA LYS A 15 0.53 7.54 13.51
C LYS A 15 0.67 6.43 12.46
N TYR A 16 1.77 5.67 12.51
CA TYR A 16 2.07 4.59 11.59
C TYR A 16 1.65 3.22 12.13
N THR A 17 1.88 2.92 13.41
CA THR A 17 1.55 1.61 13.99
C THR A 17 0.04 1.37 14.06
N ILE A 18 -0.70 2.28 14.70
CA ILE A 18 -2.18 2.24 14.71
C ILE A 18 -2.71 2.44 13.29
N GLY A 19 -2.01 3.25 12.48
CA GLY A 19 -2.39 3.48 11.10
C GLY A 19 -2.36 2.23 10.23
N ALA A 20 -1.34 1.40 10.35
CA ALA A 20 -1.21 0.11 9.68
C ALA A 20 -2.37 -0.81 10.07
N VAL A 21 -2.65 -0.94 11.37
CA VAL A 21 -3.75 -1.77 11.88
C VAL A 21 -5.10 -1.32 11.30
N LYS A 22 -5.39 -0.01 11.31
CA LYS A 22 -6.60 0.56 10.72
C LYS A 22 -6.69 0.35 9.21
N ASN A 23 -5.58 0.42 8.49
CA ASN A 23 -5.56 0.18 7.05
C ASN A 23 -5.83 -1.29 6.72
N ALA A 24 -5.32 -2.22 7.52
CA ALA A 24 -5.62 -3.63 7.38
C ALA A 24 -7.13 -3.89 7.56
N ASP A 25 -7.76 -3.28 8.56
CA ASP A 25 -9.22 -3.37 8.77
C ASP A 25 -9.99 -2.78 7.57
N LEU A 26 -9.67 -1.55 7.16
CA LEU A 26 -10.34 -0.86 6.04
C LEU A 26 -10.20 -1.60 4.71
N SER A 27 -9.08 -2.30 4.49
CA SER A 27 -8.88 -3.05 3.26
C SER A 27 -9.83 -4.23 3.10
N LEU A 28 -10.39 -4.79 4.18
CA LEU A 28 -11.41 -5.85 4.06
C LEU A 28 -12.67 -5.32 3.37
N ASP A 29 -13.07 -4.08 3.66
CA ASP A 29 -14.25 -3.46 3.07
C ASP A 29 -13.95 -2.90 1.66
N ILE A 30 -12.82 -2.24 1.49
CA ILE A 30 -12.50 -1.51 0.25
C ILE A 30 -11.87 -2.43 -0.80
N TYR A 31 -11.12 -3.43 -0.37
CA TYR A 31 -10.34 -4.33 -1.22
C TYR A 31 -10.45 -5.80 -0.75
N PRO A 32 -11.65 -6.41 -0.69
CA PRO A 32 -11.89 -7.71 -0.08
C PRO A 32 -11.00 -8.86 -0.61
N ASP A 33 -10.62 -8.79 -1.89
CA ASP A 33 -9.77 -9.82 -2.53
C ASP A 33 -8.27 -9.46 -2.56
N TRP A 34 -7.84 -8.47 -1.78
CA TRP A 34 -6.46 -8.01 -1.75
C TRP A 34 -5.81 -8.35 -0.41
N ILE A 35 -4.50 -8.54 -0.47
CA ILE A 35 -3.68 -8.82 0.69
C ILE A 35 -2.89 -7.56 1.06
N CYS A 36 -2.96 -7.13 2.31
CA CYS A 36 -2.10 -6.09 2.85
C CYS A 36 -0.76 -6.71 3.27
N ARG A 37 0.30 -6.43 2.50
CA ARG A 37 1.66 -6.87 2.83
C ARG A 37 2.41 -5.77 3.58
N TYR A 38 2.82 -6.05 4.81
CA TYR A 38 3.60 -5.14 5.65
C TYR A 38 5.06 -5.61 5.71
N TYR A 39 5.96 -4.76 5.24
CA TYR A 39 7.40 -4.91 5.42
C TYR A 39 7.80 -4.21 6.72
N VAL A 40 8.16 -4.98 7.74
CA VAL A 40 8.33 -4.49 9.11
C VAL A 40 9.80 -4.53 9.55
N GLY A 41 10.34 -3.39 9.97
CA GLY A 41 11.66 -3.31 10.59
C GLY A 41 11.66 -3.79 12.05
N LYS A 42 12.83 -4.12 12.59
CA LYS A 42 13.02 -4.59 13.98
C LYS A 42 12.55 -3.59 15.03
N SER A 43 12.60 -2.29 14.73
CA SER A 43 12.12 -1.24 15.64
C SER A 43 10.59 -1.18 15.75
N THR A 44 9.84 -1.97 14.97
CA THR A 44 8.38 -2.02 15.06
C THR A 44 7.94 -2.76 16.34
N PRO A 45 7.07 -2.18 17.16
CA PRO A 45 6.55 -2.84 18.35
C PRO A 45 5.88 -4.20 18.06
N SER A 46 6.20 -5.21 18.87
CA SER A 46 5.68 -6.58 18.70
C SER A 46 4.15 -6.64 18.75
N ASN A 47 3.52 -5.86 19.63
CA ASN A 47 2.07 -5.75 19.74
C ASN A 47 1.42 -5.33 18.40
N THR A 48 2.06 -4.45 17.63
CA THR A 48 1.56 -3.99 16.33
C THR A 48 1.66 -5.11 15.30
N ILE A 49 2.76 -5.85 15.30
CA ILE A 49 2.95 -7.01 14.41
C ILE A 49 1.93 -8.10 14.74
N GLU A 50 1.70 -8.38 16.02
CA GLU A 50 0.71 -9.36 16.49
C GLU A 50 -0.71 -8.95 16.09
N GLU A 51 -1.08 -7.68 16.25
CA GLU A 51 -2.36 -7.16 15.80
C GLU A 51 -2.53 -7.35 14.29
N LEU A 52 -1.53 -7.02 13.49
CA LEU A 52 -1.61 -7.24 12.05
C LEU A 52 -1.81 -8.72 11.73
N LYS A 53 -1.03 -9.63 12.33
CA LYS A 53 -1.14 -11.08 12.13
C LYS A 53 -2.51 -11.67 12.48
N LYS A 54 -3.29 -11.04 13.36
CA LYS A 54 -4.67 -11.49 13.68
C LYS A 54 -5.64 -11.35 12.52
N ARG A 55 -5.30 -10.54 11.50
CA ARG A 55 -6.17 -10.23 10.36
C ARG A 55 -5.85 -11.15 9.18
N SER A 56 -6.87 -11.80 8.65
CA SER A 56 -6.77 -12.82 7.60
C SER A 56 -6.26 -12.31 6.25
N ASN A 57 -6.38 -11.01 6.00
CA ASN A 57 -5.96 -10.34 4.78
C ASN A 57 -4.55 -9.73 4.88
N THR A 58 -3.74 -10.13 5.85
CA THR A 58 -2.39 -9.56 6.03
C THR A 58 -1.29 -10.58 5.78
N GLU A 59 -0.18 -10.11 5.21
CA GLU A 59 1.09 -10.82 5.11
C GLU A 59 2.18 -9.96 5.75
N ILE A 60 3.02 -10.55 6.60
CA ILE A 60 4.13 -9.85 7.24
C ILE A 60 5.46 -10.32 6.65
N SER A 61 6.27 -9.39 6.19
CA SER A 61 7.65 -9.61 5.77
C SER A 61 8.59 -8.91 6.75
N ILE A 62 9.34 -9.69 7.54
CA ILE A 62 10.29 -9.13 8.50
C ILE A 62 11.52 -8.63 7.76
N MET A 63 11.82 -7.35 7.90
CA MET A 63 13.06 -6.75 7.46
C MET A 63 14.09 -6.92 8.57
N HIS A 64 15.24 -7.50 8.27
CA HIS A 64 16.27 -7.81 9.27
C HIS A 64 17.07 -6.57 9.74
N GLU A 65 16.50 -5.38 9.56
CA GLU A 65 17.07 -4.06 9.83
C GLU A 65 16.17 -3.31 10.83
N GLU A 66 16.73 -2.36 11.57
CA GLU A 66 15.94 -1.49 12.46
C GLU A 66 14.88 -0.70 11.69
N GLY A 67 15.22 -0.23 10.49
CA GLY A 67 14.40 0.66 9.67
C GLY A 67 14.77 2.12 9.87
N ASN A 68 15.03 2.78 8.76
CA ASN A 68 15.32 4.21 8.65
C ASN A 68 14.53 4.76 7.45
N TRP A 69 14.89 5.93 6.93
CA TRP A 69 14.22 6.52 5.77
C TRP A 69 14.27 5.65 4.50
N GLU A 70 15.31 4.81 4.32
CA GLU A 70 15.45 3.87 3.21
C GLU A 70 14.39 2.76 3.28
N GLY A 71 13.89 2.47 4.49
CA GLY A 71 12.80 1.52 4.72
C GLY A 71 11.51 1.89 4.00
N MET A 72 11.35 3.16 3.60
CA MET A 72 10.26 3.62 2.73
C MET A 72 10.22 2.83 1.40
N PHE A 73 11.33 2.30 0.92
CA PHE A 73 11.39 1.59 -0.36
C PHE A 73 10.97 0.11 -0.26
N TRP A 74 10.91 -0.49 0.94
CA TRP A 74 10.56 -1.90 1.10
C TRP A 74 9.20 -2.27 0.51
N ARG A 75 8.21 -1.36 0.59
CA ARG A 75 6.90 -1.52 -0.05
C ARG A 75 6.93 -1.72 -1.57
N PHE A 76 8.05 -1.48 -2.24
CA PHE A 76 8.22 -1.74 -3.67
C PHE A 76 8.79 -3.12 -3.99
N TYR A 77 9.22 -3.92 -3.00
CA TYR A 77 9.78 -5.26 -3.25
C TYR A 77 8.78 -6.22 -3.91
N ALA A 78 7.49 -6.00 -3.70
CA ALA A 78 6.44 -6.73 -4.40
C ALA A 78 6.46 -6.51 -5.93
N ALA A 79 7.06 -5.43 -6.44
CA ALA A 79 7.14 -5.14 -7.86
C ALA A 79 8.02 -6.15 -8.62
N SER A 80 9.02 -6.70 -7.94
CA SER A 80 9.94 -7.69 -8.48
C SER A 80 9.52 -9.14 -8.20
N ASP A 81 8.41 -9.35 -7.47
CA ASP A 81 7.92 -10.68 -7.13
C ASP A 81 7.07 -11.24 -8.29
N PRO A 82 7.54 -12.28 -9.01
CA PRO A 82 6.81 -12.81 -10.17
C PRO A 82 5.49 -13.49 -9.79
N SER A 83 5.24 -13.75 -8.50
CA SER A 83 3.97 -14.30 -8.02
C SER A 83 2.88 -13.25 -7.84
N ILE A 84 3.19 -11.96 -8.02
CA ILE A 84 2.29 -10.84 -7.78
C ILE A 84 1.85 -10.23 -9.11
N ASP A 85 0.53 -10.23 -9.34
CA ASP A 85 -0.05 -9.71 -10.58
C ASP A 85 -0.28 -8.19 -10.52
N VAL A 86 -0.66 -7.68 -9.35
CA VAL A 86 -0.95 -6.26 -9.12
C VAL A 86 -0.47 -5.84 -7.75
N MET A 87 0.24 -4.71 -7.68
CA MET A 87 0.64 -4.09 -6.43
C MET A 87 0.19 -2.63 -6.33
N ILE A 88 -0.12 -2.21 -5.11
CA ILE A 88 -0.31 -0.81 -4.75
C ILE A 88 0.68 -0.49 -3.64
N SER A 89 1.42 0.61 -3.77
CA SER A 89 2.31 1.10 -2.72
C SER A 89 1.59 2.16 -1.87
N ARG A 90 1.64 2.02 -0.54
CA ARG A 90 0.99 2.96 0.38
C ARG A 90 1.80 3.30 1.62
N ASP A 91 1.58 4.52 2.11
CA ASP A 91 2.04 4.94 3.43
C ASP A 91 1.06 4.41 4.50
N ALA A 92 1.58 4.01 5.67
CA ALA A 92 0.77 3.49 6.76
C ALA A 92 -0.13 4.57 7.42
N ASP A 93 0.19 5.85 7.23
CA ASP A 93 -0.60 6.98 7.73
C ASP A 93 -1.67 7.49 6.74
N SER A 94 -1.68 6.97 5.51
CA SER A 94 -2.69 7.29 4.50
C SER A 94 -3.83 6.27 4.56
N ARG A 95 -5.06 6.74 4.81
CA ARG A 95 -6.25 5.88 4.88
C ARG A 95 -6.73 5.51 3.48
N LEU A 96 -7.10 4.25 3.32
CA LEU A 96 -7.72 3.73 2.11
C LEU A 96 -9.12 4.36 1.94
N ASP A 97 -9.47 4.72 0.71
CA ASP A 97 -10.78 5.29 0.34
C ASP A 97 -11.35 4.54 -0.88
N GLN A 98 -12.67 4.33 -0.90
CA GLN A 98 -13.43 3.75 -2.01
C GLN A 98 -13.23 4.50 -3.34
N ARG A 99 -12.92 5.81 -3.29
CA ARG A 99 -12.62 6.61 -4.50
C ARG A 99 -11.43 6.05 -5.28
N GLU A 100 -10.52 5.38 -4.60
CA GLU A 100 -9.28 4.83 -5.17
C GLU A 100 -9.47 3.46 -5.82
N ARG A 101 -10.51 2.72 -5.43
CA ARG A 101 -10.85 1.41 -6.01
C ARG A 101 -11.37 1.54 -7.44
N LYS A 102 -12.18 2.56 -7.75
CA LYS A 102 -12.91 2.67 -9.03
C LYS A 102 -12.01 2.56 -10.28
N PRO A 103 -10.82 3.20 -10.35
CA PRO A 103 -9.94 3.07 -11.51
C PRO A 103 -9.32 1.68 -11.68
N LEU A 104 -9.09 0.94 -10.59
CA LEU A 104 -8.50 -0.41 -10.61
C LEU A 104 -9.45 -1.46 -11.19
N THR A 105 -10.75 -1.33 -10.90
CA THR A 105 -11.78 -2.22 -11.45
C THR A 105 -11.93 -2.07 -12.97
N ASN A 106 -11.58 -0.90 -13.54
CA ASN A 106 -11.73 -0.60 -14.96
C ASN A 106 -10.51 -0.99 -15.82
N GLY A 107 -9.64 -1.87 -15.32
CA GLY A 107 -8.56 -2.48 -16.12
C GLY A 107 -7.30 -1.62 -16.30
N LEU A 108 -7.18 -0.48 -15.61
CA LEU A 108 -5.90 0.22 -15.51
C LEU A 108 -4.99 -0.58 -14.58
N LYS A 109 -3.94 -1.20 -15.15
CA LYS A 109 -2.80 -1.74 -14.39
C LYS A 109 -2.13 -0.58 -13.65
N ALA A 110 -2.62 -0.26 -12.45
CA ALA A 110 -2.21 0.95 -11.76
C ALA A 110 -0.97 0.68 -10.90
N ILE A 111 0.14 1.31 -11.26
CA ILE A 111 1.01 1.92 -10.27
C ILE A 111 0.43 3.32 -10.04
N ARG A 112 -0.29 3.51 -8.94
CA ARG A 112 -0.72 4.82 -8.49
C ARG A 112 -0.02 5.14 -7.18
N ILE A 113 0.91 6.08 -7.23
CA ILE A 113 1.47 6.73 -6.05
C ILE A 113 0.45 7.82 -5.68
N SER A 114 -0.33 7.61 -4.62
CA SER A 114 -1.11 8.69 -4.02
C SER A 114 -0.57 8.97 -2.63
N HIS A 115 0.03 10.14 -2.48
CA HIS A 115 0.22 10.78 -1.19
C HIS A 115 -0.99 11.71 -0.99
N ASN A 116 -1.56 11.73 0.22
CA ASN A 116 -2.82 12.40 0.50
C ASN A 116 -2.66 13.93 0.39
N GLU A 117 -2.90 14.52 -0.79
CA GLU A 117 -3.11 15.95 -0.90
C GLU A 117 -4.50 16.28 -0.37
N ARG A 118 -4.57 17.04 0.74
CA ARG A 118 -5.81 17.69 1.17
C ARG A 118 -6.33 18.51 -0.01
N SER A 119 -7.47 18.09 -0.56
CA SER A 119 -8.24 18.81 -1.56
C SER A 119 -8.48 20.26 -1.12
N SER A 120 -7.73 21.20 -1.70
CA SER A 120 -8.27 22.50 -2.05
C SER A 120 -8.54 22.46 -3.55
N ALA A 121 -9.76 22.82 -3.94
CA ALA A 121 -10.19 22.85 -5.33
C ALA A 121 -9.22 23.69 -6.17
N THR A 122 -8.83 23.21 -7.37
CA THR A 122 -8.84 23.95 -8.65
C THR A 122 -7.92 23.31 -9.71
N ARG A 123 -8.46 23.24 -10.94
CA ARG A 123 -7.82 23.13 -12.28
C ARG A 123 -7.33 21.78 -12.82
N SER A 124 -8.14 21.27 -13.75
CA SER A 124 -7.79 20.78 -15.09
C SER A 124 -6.29 20.82 -15.46
N THR A 125 -5.71 19.64 -15.72
CA THR A 125 -4.58 19.50 -16.64
C THR A 125 -4.69 18.24 -17.48
N ASN A 126 -4.68 18.46 -18.80
CA ASN A 126 -4.62 17.50 -19.91
C ASN A 126 -3.67 16.33 -19.66
N THR A 127 -4.17 15.09 -19.73
CA THR A 127 -3.34 13.90 -19.92
C THR A 127 -3.17 13.64 -21.41
N ARG A 128 -1.95 13.82 -21.94
CA ARG A 128 -1.57 13.38 -23.29
C ARG A 128 -1.73 11.86 -23.39
N ARG A 129 -2.57 11.40 -24.31
CA ARG A 129 -2.65 9.99 -24.75
C ARG A 129 -1.49 9.73 -25.71
N TYR A 130 -0.61 8.79 -25.39
CA TYR A 130 0.22 8.12 -26.40
C TYR A 130 -0.51 6.84 -26.82
N VAL A 131 -1.01 6.82 -28.05
CA VAL A 131 -1.46 5.61 -28.73
C VAL A 131 -0.37 5.25 -29.74
N GLY A 132 0.47 4.28 -29.39
CA GLY A 132 1.43 3.70 -30.33
C GLY A 132 0.68 2.83 -31.32
N GLY A 133 0.37 3.38 -32.50
CA GLY A 133 -0.16 2.65 -33.63
C GLY A 133 0.93 1.82 -34.31
N GLN A 134 0.60 0.58 -34.64
CA GLN A 134 1.36 -0.26 -35.56
C GLN A 134 1.40 0.38 -36.95
N LYS A 135 2.60 0.43 -37.54
CA LYS A 135 2.86 0.23 -38.97
C LYS A 135 4.22 -0.43 -39.12
#